data_AF-A0A843EZF8-F1
#
_entry.id   AF-A0A843EZF8-F1
#
_cell.length_a   1.000
_cell.length_b   1.000
_cell.length_c   1.000
_cell.angle_alpha   90.00
_cell.angle_beta   90.00
_cell.angle_gamma   90.00
#
_symmetry.space_group_name_H-M   'P 1'
#
loop_
_entity.id
_entity.type
_entity.pdbx_description
1 polymer ?
#
loop_
_entity_poly.entity_id
_entity_poly.type
_entity_poly.pdbx_seq_one_letter_code
_entity_poly.pdbx_strand_id
1 'polypeptide(L)'
;LTYTTVPNHYFDDQEMSRSIFITPRMDNQKIFNRRKSALEFKHGKSYKILKQYEKEAELIPYMLLHLKEIFENTVVINPYVHFVIDFLKNSSFYKRDFDKFNGLLKTITALNYYNHEVYDVDGKKVVLTNIADVQLFMSLLRPYKESISANLAPKAVEVLNDIRNNIEDWKLSKDREVLNMGITTNDYFTLQNLGLSKASARKYMYELADKGFLQVTDQSGRSNIYDLAKSEVESISYDLKHMDDSVYDDICYEIGQWVVDIMKEDKFIEGLSIMNFDSDIKKPIWIGKKP
;
A
#
# COMPACT_ATOMS: atom_id res chain seq x y z
N LEU A 1 -1.90 -4.75 -13.39
CA LEU A 1 -0.96 -3.79 -12.76
C LEU A 1 -0.24 -3.04 -13.85
N THR A 2 -0.47 -1.74 -13.98
CA THR A 2 0.23 -0.94 -15.00
C THR A 2 1.32 -0.16 -14.29
N TYR A 3 2.57 -0.53 -14.51
CA TYR A 3 3.72 0.26 -14.07
C TYR A 3 3.83 1.47 -14.99
N THR A 4 3.56 2.66 -14.46
CA THR A 4 3.75 3.89 -15.24
C THR A 4 4.91 4.68 -14.69
N THR A 5 5.93 4.86 -15.50
CA THR A 5 7.17 5.57 -15.17
C THR A 5 7.17 7.01 -15.65
N VAL A 6 6.10 7.50 -16.28
CA VAL A 6 6.12 8.80 -16.97
C VAL A 6 5.97 9.93 -15.95
N PRO A 7 7.06 10.66 -15.62
CA PRO A 7 6.97 11.80 -14.73
C PRO A 7 6.12 12.87 -15.41
N ASN A 8 5.23 13.52 -14.66
CA ASN A 8 4.33 14.57 -15.15
C ASN A 8 3.27 14.15 -16.18
N HIS A 9 3.00 12.86 -16.36
CA HIS A 9 1.84 12.44 -17.14
C HIS A 9 0.55 12.66 -16.33
N TYR A 10 -0.41 13.36 -16.92
CA TYR A 10 -1.74 13.49 -16.37
C TYR A 10 -2.56 12.31 -16.87
N PHE A 11 -2.77 11.32 -16.00
CA PHE A 11 -3.67 10.22 -16.30
C PHE A 11 -5.10 10.75 -16.26
N ASP A 12 -5.86 10.50 -17.32
CA ASP A 12 -7.28 10.82 -17.30
C ASP A 12 -8.06 9.86 -16.39
N ASP A 13 -9.30 10.21 -16.05
CA ASP A 13 -10.13 9.40 -15.16
C ASP A 13 -10.39 7.99 -15.71
N GLN A 14 -10.36 7.81 -17.03
CA GLN A 14 -10.58 6.51 -17.65
C GLN A 14 -9.36 5.60 -17.46
N GLU A 15 -8.15 6.12 -17.61
CA GLU A 15 -6.90 5.44 -17.32
C GLU A 15 -6.75 5.15 -15.83
N MET A 16 -7.00 6.16 -14.98
CA MET A 16 -7.00 6.02 -13.52
C MET A 16 -7.92 4.89 -13.05
N SER A 17 -9.13 4.83 -13.61
CA SER A 17 -10.11 3.80 -13.26
C SER A 17 -9.77 2.39 -13.74
N ARG A 18 -8.87 2.20 -14.71
CA ARG A 18 -8.56 0.90 -15.33
C ARG A 18 -7.30 0.26 -14.78
N SER A 19 -6.47 1.04 -14.11
CA SER A 19 -5.13 0.61 -13.70
C SER A 19 -4.90 0.84 -12.21
N ILE A 20 -3.95 0.09 -11.65
CA ILE A 20 -3.36 0.41 -10.34
C ILE A 20 -2.03 1.09 -10.66
N PHE A 21 -1.90 2.36 -10.30
CA PHE A 21 -0.71 3.16 -10.57
C PHE A 21 0.28 3.01 -9.42
N ILE A 22 1.48 2.58 -9.76
CA ILE A 22 2.60 2.47 -8.82
C ILE A 22 3.75 3.28 -9.41
N THR A 23 4.19 4.31 -8.70
CA THR A 23 5.38 5.09 -9.06
C THR A 23 6.59 4.58 -8.28
N PRO A 24 7.78 4.54 -8.91
CA PRO A 24 9.01 4.24 -8.19
C PRO A 24 9.21 5.22 -7.04
N ARG A 25 9.46 4.68 -5.85
CA ARG A 25 9.83 5.47 -4.68
C ARG A 25 11.09 6.29 -4.95
N MET A 26 11.00 7.61 -4.76
CA MET A 26 12.15 8.53 -4.90
C MET A 26 12.90 8.76 -3.57
N ASP A 27 12.25 8.47 -2.44
CA ASP A 27 12.81 8.58 -1.09
C ASP A 27 13.89 7.53 -0.77
N ASN A 28 14.15 6.59 -1.69
CA ASN A 28 15.10 5.51 -1.53
C ASN A 28 16.47 5.79 -2.16
N GLN A 29 16.74 7.03 -2.62
CA GLN A 29 17.95 7.37 -3.39
C GLN A 29 19.26 6.91 -2.71
N LYS A 30 19.36 7.06 -1.39
CA LYS A 30 20.51 6.60 -0.60
C LYS A 30 20.71 5.08 -0.69
N ILE A 31 19.62 4.33 -0.59
CA ILE A 31 19.63 2.86 -0.71
C ILE A 31 19.95 2.45 -2.15
N PHE A 32 19.36 3.13 -3.13
CA PHE A 32 19.62 2.90 -4.55
C PHE A 32 21.10 3.09 -4.90
N ASN A 33 21.70 4.22 -4.50
CA ASN A 33 23.12 4.50 -4.72
C ASN A 33 24.00 3.46 -4.02
N ARG A 34 23.70 3.11 -2.76
CA ARG A 34 24.44 2.08 -2.02
C ARG A 34 24.36 0.71 -2.72
N ARG A 35 23.19 0.33 -3.24
CA ARG A 35 23.02 -0.89 -4.03
C ARG A 35 23.87 -0.82 -5.30
N LYS A 36 23.77 0.25 -6.08
CA LYS A 36 24.52 0.41 -7.34
C LYS A 36 26.04 0.30 -7.10
N SER A 37 26.58 1.07 -6.15
CA SER A 37 28.00 0.98 -5.79
C SER A 37 28.41 -0.43 -5.33
N ALA A 38 27.57 -1.10 -4.54
CA ALA A 38 27.86 -2.47 -4.08
C ALA A 38 27.89 -3.51 -5.21
N LEU A 39 27.15 -3.29 -6.30
CA LEU A 39 27.07 -4.20 -7.44
C LEU A 39 28.18 -3.98 -8.48
N GLU A 40 28.81 -2.81 -8.52
CA GLU A 40 30.00 -2.55 -9.36
C GLU A 40 31.19 -3.43 -8.97
N PHE A 41 31.27 -3.85 -7.70
CA PHE A 41 32.23 -4.86 -7.24
C PHE A 41 31.83 -6.25 -7.72
N LYS A 42 32.01 -6.51 -9.02
CA LYS A 42 31.75 -7.81 -9.65
C LYS A 42 32.42 -8.93 -8.85
N HIS A 43 31.72 -10.06 -8.71
CA HIS A 43 32.12 -11.20 -7.86
C HIS A 43 32.16 -10.94 -6.34
N GLY A 44 31.84 -9.73 -5.87
CA GLY A 44 31.65 -9.43 -4.45
C GLY A 44 30.43 -10.16 -3.84
N LYS A 45 30.31 -10.16 -2.51
CA LYS A 45 29.23 -10.85 -1.77
C LYS A 45 27.84 -10.46 -2.28
N SER A 46 27.58 -9.16 -2.42
CA SER A 46 26.29 -8.66 -2.88
C SER A 46 25.98 -9.03 -4.34
N TYR A 47 26.98 -9.01 -5.21
CA TYR A 47 26.83 -9.44 -6.60
C TYR A 47 26.52 -10.93 -6.69
N LYS A 48 27.20 -11.77 -5.90
CA LYS A 48 26.92 -13.21 -5.82
C LYS A 48 25.50 -13.51 -5.33
N ILE A 49 25.03 -12.79 -4.30
CA ILE A 49 23.64 -12.89 -3.81
C ILE A 49 22.65 -12.50 -4.92
N LEU A 50 22.90 -11.39 -5.63
CA LEU A 50 22.05 -10.99 -6.76
C LEU A 50 22.01 -12.08 -7.84
N LYS A 51 23.16 -12.63 -8.23
CA LYS A 51 23.22 -13.71 -9.24
C LYS A 51 22.51 -14.98 -8.80
N GLN A 52 22.55 -15.30 -7.51
CA GLN A 52 21.77 -16.39 -6.94
C GLN A 52 20.27 -16.12 -7.11
N TYR A 53 19.78 -14.95 -6.73
CA TYR A 53 18.37 -14.59 -6.92
C TYR A 53 17.95 -14.52 -8.39
N GLU A 54 18.81 -14.04 -9.29
CA GLU A 54 18.52 -14.05 -10.72
C GLU A 54 18.34 -15.49 -11.24
N LYS A 55 19.14 -16.44 -10.75
CA LYS A 55 18.97 -17.86 -11.07
C LYS A 55 17.70 -18.45 -10.44
N GLU A 56 17.41 -18.13 -9.18
CA GLU A 56 16.17 -18.56 -8.52
C GLU A 56 14.93 -17.97 -9.19
N ALA A 57 15.04 -16.76 -9.75
CA ALA A 57 13.95 -16.12 -10.51
C ALA A 57 13.57 -16.91 -11.77
N GLU A 58 14.45 -17.74 -12.32
CA GLU A 58 14.13 -18.67 -13.41
C GLU A 58 13.09 -19.72 -12.99
N LEU A 59 12.90 -19.94 -11.68
CA LEU A 59 11.88 -20.84 -11.14
C LEU A 59 10.48 -20.22 -11.12
N ILE A 60 10.37 -18.88 -11.14
CA ILE A 60 9.08 -18.17 -11.01
C ILE A 60 8.07 -18.61 -12.07
N PRO A 61 8.42 -18.71 -13.38
CA PRO A 61 7.47 -19.18 -14.38
C PRO A 61 6.93 -20.59 -14.09
N TYR A 62 7.76 -21.49 -13.55
CA TYR A 62 7.36 -22.85 -13.20
C TYR A 62 6.44 -22.86 -11.97
N MET A 63 6.72 -22.03 -10.96
CA MET A 63 5.82 -21.84 -9.82
C MET A 63 4.45 -21.34 -10.28
N LEU A 64 4.42 -20.37 -11.20
CA LEU A 64 3.16 -19.84 -11.75
C LEU A 64 2.41 -20.89 -12.58
N LEU A 65 3.12 -21.71 -13.36
CA LEU A 65 2.52 -22.80 -14.12
C LEU A 65 1.87 -23.82 -13.17
N HIS A 66 2.59 -24.21 -12.11
CA HIS A 66 2.07 -25.15 -11.12
C HIS A 66 0.85 -24.60 -10.39
N LEU A 67 0.87 -23.33 -9.98
CA LEU A 67 -0.29 -22.69 -9.39
C LEU A 67 -1.47 -22.66 -10.36
N LYS A 68 -1.23 -22.38 -11.65
CA LYS A 68 -2.28 -22.41 -12.67
C LYS A 68 -2.94 -23.80 -12.76
N GLU A 69 -2.16 -24.88 -12.71
CA GLU A 69 -2.67 -26.25 -12.72
C GLU A 69 -3.51 -26.57 -11.47
N ILE A 70 -3.04 -26.16 -10.28
CA ILE A 70 -3.79 -26.33 -9.02
C ILE A 70 -5.12 -25.58 -9.08
N PHE A 71 -5.09 -24.33 -9.52
CA PHE A 71 -6.25 -23.44 -9.52
C PHE A 71 -7.17 -23.58 -10.73
N GLU A 72 -6.88 -24.51 -11.66
CA GLU A 72 -7.79 -24.84 -12.77
C GLU A 72 -9.13 -25.38 -12.26
N ASN A 73 -9.11 -26.17 -11.18
CA ASN A 73 -10.29 -26.79 -10.57
C ASN A 73 -10.51 -26.35 -9.12
N THR A 74 -9.84 -25.29 -8.68
CA THR A 74 -9.93 -24.79 -7.30
C THR A 74 -10.49 -23.37 -7.30
N VAL A 75 -11.51 -23.14 -6.47
CA VAL A 75 -12.15 -21.84 -6.29
C VAL A 75 -11.59 -21.15 -5.05
N VAL A 76 -11.20 -19.89 -5.18
CA VAL A 76 -10.83 -19.05 -4.04
C VAL A 76 -12.01 -18.18 -3.62
N ILE A 77 -12.46 -18.38 -2.40
CA ILE A 77 -13.49 -17.57 -1.74
C ILE A 77 -12.78 -16.63 -0.76
N ASN A 78 -13.09 -15.34 -0.84
CA ASN A 78 -12.65 -14.39 0.15
C ASN A 78 -13.84 -14.11 1.09
N PRO A 79 -13.87 -14.62 2.32
CA PRO A 79 -14.93 -14.28 3.27
C PRO A 79 -14.72 -12.89 3.90
N TYR A 80 -13.53 -12.31 3.79
CA TYR A 80 -13.20 -10.95 4.24
C TYR A 80 -13.52 -9.89 3.17
N VAL A 81 -14.65 -10.02 2.46
CA VAL A 81 -15.05 -9.05 1.41
C VAL A 81 -15.28 -7.67 1.99
N HIS A 82 -15.91 -7.57 3.16
CA HIS A 82 -16.20 -6.30 3.83
C HIS A 82 -14.95 -5.47 4.10
N PHE A 83 -13.83 -6.15 4.41
CA PHE A 83 -12.54 -5.47 4.55
C PHE A 83 -12.14 -4.74 3.26
N VAL A 84 -12.37 -5.33 2.08
CA VAL A 84 -12.09 -4.68 0.79
C VAL A 84 -13.03 -3.49 0.57
N ILE A 85 -14.29 -3.61 0.98
CA ILE A 85 -15.29 -2.53 0.90
C ILE A 85 -14.83 -1.34 1.74
N ASP A 86 -14.47 -1.58 3.00
CA ASP A 86 -14.00 -0.54 3.92
C ASP A 86 -12.66 0.06 3.47
N PHE A 87 -11.77 -0.76 2.91
CA PHE A 87 -10.52 -0.31 2.30
C PHE A 87 -10.73 0.70 1.16
N LEU A 88 -11.83 0.56 0.41
CA LEU A 88 -12.14 1.38 -0.75
C LEU A 88 -13.22 2.43 -0.51
N LYS A 89 -13.73 2.58 0.72
CA LYS A 89 -14.89 3.43 1.04
C LYS A 89 -14.77 4.86 0.52
N ASN A 90 -13.56 5.41 0.47
CA ASN A 90 -13.29 6.77 0.01
C ASN A 90 -12.81 6.86 -1.46
N SER A 91 -12.65 5.73 -2.16
CA SER A 91 -12.21 5.71 -3.55
C SER A 91 -13.31 6.21 -4.49
N SER A 92 -12.96 7.19 -5.34
CA SER A 92 -13.83 7.68 -6.41
C SER A 92 -14.14 6.61 -7.48
N PHE A 93 -13.39 5.51 -7.50
CA PHE A 93 -13.57 4.39 -8.44
C PHE A 93 -13.96 3.08 -7.75
N TYR A 94 -14.49 3.16 -6.52
CA TYR A 94 -14.92 2.03 -5.68
C TYR A 94 -15.45 0.82 -6.48
N LYS A 95 -16.46 1.01 -7.35
CA LYS A 95 -17.11 -0.08 -8.09
C LYS A 95 -16.15 -0.87 -8.99
N ARG A 96 -15.16 -0.19 -9.59
CA ARG A 96 -14.17 -0.82 -10.48
C ARG A 96 -12.95 -1.34 -9.72
N ASP A 97 -12.60 -0.68 -8.62
CA ASP A 97 -11.46 -1.07 -7.80
C ASP A 97 -11.76 -2.27 -6.93
N PHE A 98 -13.02 -2.45 -6.52
CA PHE A 98 -13.45 -3.59 -5.71
C PHE A 98 -12.97 -4.93 -6.31
N ASP A 99 -13.29 -5.21 -7.57
CA ASP A 99 -12.88 -6.46 -8.24
C ASP A 99 -11.36 -6.61 -8.31
N LYS A 100 -10.63 -5.50 -8.48
CA LYS A 100 -9.16 -5.52 -8.54
C LYS A 100 -8.54 -5.87 -7.19
N PHE A 101 -9.00 -5.24 -6.12
CA PHE A 101 -8.45 -5.45 -4.77
C PHE A 101 -8.89 -6.78 -4.18
N ASN A 102 -10.15 -7.18 -4.42
CA ASN A 102 -10.61 -8.52 -4.09
C ASN A 102 -9.82 -9.58 -4.88
N GLY A 103 -9.59 -9.36 -6.18
CA GLY A 103 -8.75 -10.22 -7.02
C GLY A 103 -7.30 -10.30 -6.54
N LEU A 104 -6.70 -9.18 -6.09
CA LEU A 104 -5.36 -9.16 -5.51
C LEU A 104 -5.29 -9.98 -4.22
N LEU A 105 -6.29 -9.85 -3.34
CA LEU A 105 -6.36 -10.64 -2.10
C LEU A 105 -6.48 -12.14 -2.40
N LYS A 106 -7.35 -12.54 -3.35
CA LYS A 106 -7.43 -13.93 -3.83
C LYS A 106 -6.13 -14.42 -4.45
N THR A 107 -5.39 -13.54 -5.13
CA THR A 107 -4.07 -13.88 -5.69
C THR A 107 -3.05 -14.13 -4.58
N ILE A 108 -3.09 -13.36 -3.49
CA ILE A 108 -2.25 -13.60 -2.31
C ILE A 108 -2.60 -14.95 -1.69
N THR A 109 -3.89 -15.26 -1.51
CA THR A 109 -4.35 -16.58 -1.07
C THR A 109 -3.82 -17.70 -1.97
N ALA A 110 -3.88 -17.52 -3.29
CA ALA A 110 -3.38 -18.51 -4.24
C ALA A 110 -1.86 -18.70 -4.16
N LEU A 111 -1.08 -17.62 -4.01
CA LEU A 111 0.37 -17.70 -3.79
C LEU A 111 0.72 -18.33 -2.44
N ASN A 112 -0.15 -18.17 -1.45
CA ASN A 112 -0.02 -18.72 -0.11
C ASN A 112 -0.68 -20.11 0.05
N TYR A 113 -1.15 -20.72 -1.04
CA TYR A 113 -2.01 -21.92 -1.06
C TYR A 113 -1.55 -23.05 -0.14
N TYR A 114 -0.24 -23.31 -0.03
CA TYR A 114 0.27 -24.40 0.80
C TYR A 114 0.07 -24.19 2.32
N ASN A 115 -0.28 -22.98 2.74
CA ASN A 115 -0.63 -22.66 4.12
C ASN A 115 -2.15 -22.66 4.35
N HIS A 116 -2.93 -23.12 3.36
CA HIS A 116 -4.38 -23.18 3.42
C HIS A 116 -4.90 -24.62 3.42
N GLU A 117 -6.00 -24.82 4.13
CA GLU A 117 -6.79 -26.03 4.01
C GLU A 117 -7.62 -26.00 2.72
N VAL A 118 -7.84 -27.17 2.13
CA VAL A 118 -8.62 -27.33 0.91
C VAL A 118 -9.90 -28.08 1.25
N TYR A 119 -11.03 -27.40 1.06
CA TYR A 119 -12.36 -27.95 1.31
C TYR A 119 -12.94 -28.52 0.01
N ASP A 120 -13.79 -29.54 0.12
CA ASP A 120 -14.60 -30.03 -1.00
C ASP A 120 -16.04 -29.55 -0.80
N VAL A 121 -16.50 -28.68 -1.69
CA VAL A 121 -17.85 -28.09 -1.66
C VAL A 121 -18.48 -28.31 -3.02
N ASP A 122 -19.58 -29.07 -3.05
CA ASP A 122 -20.32 -29.42 -4.27
C ASP A 122 -19.42 -30.02 -5.38
N GLY A 123 -18.42 -30.83 -4.99
CA GLY A 123 -17.48 -31.48 -5.92
C GLY A 123 -16.41 -30.54 -6.49
N LYS A 124 -16.25 -29.34 -5.91
CA LYS A 124 -15.20 -28.38 -6.25
C LYS A 124 -14.27 -28.18 -5.06
N LYS A 125 -12.98 -28.08 -5.37
CA LYS A 125 -11.99 -27.67 -4.37
C LYS A 125 -12.17 -26.21 -4.06
N VAL A 126 -12.28 -25.87 -2.78
CA VAL A 126 -12.44 -24.51 -2.28
C VAL A 126 -11.31 -24.18 -1.32
N VAL A 127 -10.74 -23.01 -1.49
CA VAL A 127 -9.75 -22.42 -0.58
C VAL A 127 -10.31 -21.09 -0.10
N LEU A 128 -10.26 -20.88 1.22
CA LEU A 128 -10.72 -19.64 1.83
C LEU A 128 -9.53 -18.70 2.04
N THR A 129 -9.71 -17.41 1.73
CA THR A 129 -8.80 -16.37 2.21
C THR A 129 -8.89 -16.32 3.73
N ASN A 130 -7.74 -16.33 4.41
CA ASN A 130 -7.65 -16.22 5.87
C ASN A 130 -7.13 -14.84 6.31
N ILE A 131 -7.13 -14.59 7.62
CA ILE A 131 -6.64 -13.32 8.17
C ILE A 131 -5.17 -13.04 7.84
N ALA A 132 -4.34 -14.06 7.70
CA ALA A 132 -2.92 -13.91 7.36
C ALA A 132 -2.73 -13.34 5.93
N ASP A 133 -3.55 -13.77 4.97
CA ASP A 133 -3.55 -13.19 3.62
C ASP A 133 -3.95 -11.71 3.64
N VAL A 134 -4.93 -11.34 4.47
CA VAL A 134 -5.37 -9.95 4.67
C VAL A 134 -4.23 -9.12 5.28
N GLN A 135 -3.48 -9.67 6.23
CA GLN A 135 -2.29 -9.01 6.79
C GLN A 135 -1.19 -8.80 5.73
N LEU A 136 -0.94 -9.79 4.87
CA LEU A 136 0.01 -9.67 3.76
C LEU A 136 -0.44 -8.62 2.75
N PHE A 137 -1.73 -8.60 2.40
CA PHE A 137 -2.34 -7.58 1.55
C PHE A 137 -2.15 -6.18 2.13
N MET A 138 -2.47 -6.00 3.41
CA MET A 138 -2.27 -4.74 4.11
C MET A 138 -0.81 -4.32 4.12
N SER A 139 0.11 -5.25 4.39
CA SER A 139 1.54 -4.97 4.36
C SER A 139 2.04 -4.58 2.97
N LEU A 140 1.50 -5.18 1.91
CA LEU A 140 1.86 -4.89 0.51
C LEU A 140 1.39 -3.50 0.08
N LEU A 141 0.16 -3.14 0.44
CA LEU A 141 -0.47 -1.90 0.02
C LEU A 141 -0.29 -0.74 0.98
N ARG A 142 0.20 -0.97 2.20
CA ARG A 142 0.48 0.10 3.19
C ARG A 142 1.18 1.33 2.59
N PRO A 143 2.21 1.20 1.73
CA PRO A 143 2.87 2.36 1.14
C PRO A 143 2.01 3.16 0.14
N TYR A 144 0.97 2.54 -0.42
CA TYR A 144 0.14 3.08 -1.50
C TYR A 144 -1.31 3.32 -1.07
N LYS A 145 -1.67 2.96 0.18
CA LYS A 145 -3.04 2.99 0.67
C LYS A 145 -3.72 4.34 0.44
N GLU A 146 -3.00 5.42 0.65
CA GLU A 146 -3.49 6.79 0.50
C GLU A 146 -3.60 7.23 -0.95
N SER A 147 -2.63 6.83 -1.78
CA SER A 147 -2.69 7.01 -3.22
C SER A 147 -3.94 6.33 -3.79
N ILE A 148 -4.24 5.13 -3.29
CA ILE A 148 -5.34 4.29 -3.74
C ILE A 148 -6.68 4.82 -3.20
N SER A 149 -6.76 5.12 -1.90
CA SER A 149 -8.04 5.47 -1.25
C SER A 149 -8.57 6.83 -1.67
N ALA A 150 -7.71 7.78 -2.04
CA ALA A 150 -8.13 9.10 -2.50
C ALA A 150 -7.80 9.40 -3.96
N ASN A 151 -7.28 8.39 -4.68
CA ASN A 151 -6.83 8.52 -6.06
C ASN A 151 -5.87 9.71 -6.26
N LEU A 152 -4.97 9.90 -5.30
CA LEU A 152 -3.96 10.96 -5.37
C LEU A 152 -2.92 10.60 -6.42
N ALA A 153 -2.48 11.61 -7.17
CA ALA A 153 -1.31 11.45 -8.02
C ALA A 153 -0.13 10.98 -7.14
N PRO A 154 0.72 10.04 -7.61
CA PRO A 154 1.84 9.53 -6.81
C PRO A 154 2.77 10.63 -6.29
N LYS A 155 2.91 11.73 -7.05
CA LYS A 155 3.70 12.89 -6.61
C LYS A 155 2.98 13.72 -5.54
N ALA A 156 1.65 13.75 -5.51
CA ALA A 156 0.89 14.35 -4.40
C ALA A 156 1.07 13.54 -3.11
N VAL A 157 1.23 12.22 -3.20
CA VAL A 157 1.51 11.34 -2.05
C VAL A 157 2.91 11.60 -1.48
N GLU A 158 3.91 11.80 -2.35
CA GLU A 158 5.24 12.24 -1.90
C GLU A 158 5.18 13.59 -1.17
N VAL A 159 4.41 14.55 -1.70
CA VAL A 159 4.17 15.86 -1.07
C VAL A 159 3.49 15.70 0.29
N LEU A 160 2.45 14.87 0.38
CA LEU A 160 1.75 14.60 1.65
C LEU A 160 2.68 13.99 2.70
N ASN A 161 3.51 13.03 2.32
CA ASN A 161 4.47 12.39 3.21
C ASN A 161 5.59 13.36 3.64
N ASP A 162 6.09 14.18 2.72
CA ASP A 162 7.07 15.24 3.03
C ASP A 162 6.47 16.26 4.01
N ILE A 163 5.19 16.63 3.85
CA ILE A 163 4.49 17.46 4.82
C ILE A 163 4.40 16.75 6.16
N ARG A 164 3.84 15.53 6.24
CA ARG A 164 3.68 14.83 7.53
C ARG A 164 4.96 14.66 8.33
N ASN A 165 6.04 14.28 7.65
CA ASN A 165 7.29 13.99 8.32
C ASN A 165 7.98 15.25 8.88
N ASN A 166 7.64 16.43 8.37
CA ASN A 166 8.39 17.66 8.67
C ASN A 166 7.51 18.83 9.13
N ILE A 167 6.17 18.74 9.07
CA ILE A 167 5.28 19.88 9.32
C ILE A 167 5.44 20.42 10.75
N GLU A 168 5.66 19.55 11.73
CA GLU A 168 5.90 19.96 13.13
C GLU A 168 7.21 20.74 13.27
N ASP A 169 8.29 20.28 12.65
CA ASP A 169 9.57 21.01 12.61
C ASP A 169 9.43 22.36 11.89
N TRP A 170 8.66 22.39 10.79
CA TRP A 170 8.40 23.61 10.04
C TRP A 170 7.56 24.61 10.83
N LYS A 171 6.59 24.14 11.62
CA LYS A 171 5.81 24.97 12.56
C LYS A 171 6.71 25.61 13.62
N LEU A 172 7.66 24.84 14.17
CA LEU A 172 8.58 25.29 15.21
C LEU A 172 9.70 26.21 14.70
N SER A 173 10.11 26.06 13.44
CA SER A 173 11.23 26.82 12.85
C SER A 173 10.98 28.32 12.68
N LYS A 174 9.74 28.78 12.90
CA LYS A 174 9.40 30.19 12.83
C LYS A 174 9.10 30.69 14.24
N ASP A 175 9.81 31.74 14.66
CA ASP A 175 9.45 32.63 15.78
C ASP A 175 8.12 33.36 15.48
N ARG A 176 7.06 32.61 15.17
CA ARG A 176 5.70 33.10 15.02
C ARG A 176 5.08 33.05 16.40
N GLU A 177 5.30 34.12 17.17
CA GLU A 177 4.31 34.48 18.18
C GLU A 177 2.94 34.47 17.49
N VAL A 178 2.01 33.69 18.06
CA VAL A 178 0.56 33.74 17.83
C VAL A 178 -0.03 32.84 16.70
N LEU A 179 -0.71 31.78 17.15
CA LEU A 179 -1.93 31.12 16.62
C LEU A 179 -1.94 30.37 15.28
N ASN A 180 -0.97 30.54 14.37
CA ASN A 180 -1.07 29.95 13.02
C ASN A 180 -0.31 28.62 12.87
N MET A 181 -0.99 27.54 13.28
CA MET A 181 -0.50 26.15 13.36
C MET A 181 -0.22 25.46 12.00
N GLY A 182 0.00 26.17 10.89
CA GLY A 182 0.14 25.54 9.56
C GLY A 182 1.15 26.21 8.63
N ILE A 183 1.26 25.66 7.41
CA ILE A 183 2.18 26.11 6.36
C ILE A 183 1.44 26.70 5.16
N THR A 184 1.97 27.76 4.56
CA THR A 184 1.47 28.23 3.25
C THR A 184 2.10 27.43 2.10
N THR A 185 1.52 27.49 0.91
CA THR A 185 2.16 26.91 -0.30
C THR A 185 3.56 27.49 -0.57
N ASN A 186 3.79 28.76 -0.25
CA ASN A 186 5.11 29.37 -0.41
C ASN A 186 6.09 28.81 0.62
N ASP A 187 5.64 28.64 1.87
CA ASP A 187 6.46 28.02 2.93
C ASP A 187 6.87 26.60 2.52
N TYR A 188 5.91 25.78 2.08
CA TYR A 188 6.19 24.45 1.57
C TYR A 188 7.19 24.47 0.41
N PHE A 189 7.00 25.34 -0.58
CA PHE A 189 7.92 25.44 -1.72
C PHE A 189 9.37 25.74 -1.30
N THR A 190 9.58 26.56 -0.27
CA THR A 190 10.91 26.90 0.23
C THR A 190 11.52 25.79 1.08
N LEU A 191 10.70 25.02 1.81
CA LEU A 191 11.15 24.03 2.78
C LEU A 191 11.25 22.59 2.23
N GLN A 192 10.50 22.29 1.17
CA GLN A 192 10.46 20.95 0.57
C GLN A 192 11.80 20.49 0.02
N ASN A 193 12.10 19.21 0.22
CA ASN A 193 13.30 18.55 -0.31
C ASN A 193 13.05 17.74 -1.59
N LEU A 194 11.87 17.89 -2.20
CA LEU A 194 11.42 17.14 -3.37
C LEU A 194 11.82 17.77 -4.72
N GLY A 195 12.50 18.91 -4.72
CA GLY A 195 12.92 19.63 -5.93
C GLY A 195 11.75 20.14 -6.80
N LEU A 196 10.57 20.33 -6.22
CA LEU A 196 9.38 20.76 -6.95
C LEU A 196 9.47 22.23 -7.41
N SER A 197 8.93 22.51 -8.60
CA SER A 197 8.68 23.89 -9.02
C SER A 197 7.56 24.52 -8.17
N LYS A 198 7.54 25.85 -8.07
CA LYS A 198 6.47 26.58 -7.35
C LYS A 198 5.07 26.26 -7.89
N ALA A 199 4.94 26.11 -9.21
CA ALA A 199 3.67 25.74 -9.84
C ALA A 199 3.25 24.31 -9.47
N SER A 200 4.19 23.37 -9.45
CA SER A 200 3.94 21.98 -9.07
C SER A 200 3.59 21.84 -7.58
N ALA A 201 4.34 22.52 -6.70
CA ALA A 201 4.05 22.56 -5.27
C ALA A 201 2.64 23.11 -5.01
N ARG A 202 2.25 24.19 -5.71
CA ARG A 202 0.90 24.73 -5.66
C ARG A 202 -0.16 23.73 -6.14
N LYS A 203 0.06 23.10 -7.28
CA LYS A 203 -0.85 22.09 -7.84
C LYS A 203 -1.13 20.98 -6.82
N TYR A 204 -0.08 20.38 -6.26
CA TYR A 204 -0.23 19.26 -5.32
C TYR A 204 -0.79 19.68 -3.97
N MET A 205 -0.44 20.86 -3.44
CA MET A 205 -1.07 21.40 -2.22
C MET A 205 -2.58 21.60 -2.40
N TYR A 206 -3.02 22.08 -3.57
CA TYR A 206 -4.45 22.20 -3.87
C TYR A 206 -5.13 20.85 -4.03
N GLU A 207 -4.51 19.90 -4.74
CA GLU A 207 -5.02 18.53 -4.87
C GLU A 207 -5.21 17.87 -3.50
N LEU A 208 -4.23 18.01 -2.60
CA LEU A 208 -4.33 17.49 -1.23
C LEU A 208 -5.42 18.17 -0.40
N ALA A 209 -5.63 19.47 -0.58
CA ALA A 209 -6.70 20.20 0.10
C ALA A 209 -8.09 19.82 -0.43
N ASP A 210 -8.25 19.72 -1.75
CA ASP A 210 -9.48 19.29 -2.42
C ASP A 210 -9.90 17.87 -2.01
N LYS A 211 -8.90 16.98 -1.87
CA LYS A 211 -9.09 15.60 -1.41
C LYS A 211 -9.17 15.46 0.11
N GLY A 212 -9.15 16.56 0.86
CA GLY A 212 -9.37 16.58 2.31
C GLY A 212 -8.19 16.13 3.17
N PHE A 213 -6.98 15.98 2.62
CA PHE A 213 -5.77 15.68 3.40
C PHE A 213 -5.16 16.90 4.07
N LEU A 214 -5.37 18.08 3.47
CA LEU A 214 -5.01 19.35 4.05
C LEU A 214 -6.28 20.17 4.30
N GLN A 215 -6.36 20.76 5.48
CA GLN A 215 -7.41 21.71 5.83
C GLN A 215 -6.86 23.12 5.85
N VAL A 216 -7.63 24.09 5.38
CA VAL A 216 -7.29 25.51 5.53
C VAL A 216 -7.65 25.92 6.96
N THR A 217 -6.64 26.23 7.77
CA THR A 217 -6.82 26.59 9.18
C THR A 217 -6.94 28.09 9.39
N ASP A 218 -6.28 28.88 8.54
CA ASP A 218 -6.32 30.34 8.58
C ASP A 218 -5.83 30.95 7.23
N GLN A 219 -5.80 32.28 7.13
CA GLN A 219 -5.23 33.01 5.99
C GLN A 219 -4.15 33.99 6.45
N SER A 220 -2.97 33.91 5.82
CA SER A 220 -1.92 34.92 5.95
C SER A 220 -1.95 35.85 4.73
N GLY A 221 -2.61 37.00 4.89
CA GLY A 221 -2.85 37.93 3.77
C GLY A 221 -3.73 37.29 2.70
N ARG A 222 -3.21 37.13 1.48
CA ARG A 222 -3.90 36.45 0.36
C ARG A 222 -3.59 34.95 0.25
N SER A 223 -2.81 34.38 1.18
CA SER A 223 -2.37 32.99 1.12
C SER A 223 -3.08 32.16 2.18
N ASN A 224 -3.68 31.05 1.75
CA ASN A 224 -4.22 30.05 2.67
C ASN A 224 -3.08 29.41 3.49
N ILE A 225 -3.35 29.18 4.77
CA ILE A 225 -2.52 28.40 5.68
C ILE A 225 -3.14 27.00 5.75
N TYR A 226 -2.34 26.00 5.39
CA TYR A 226 -2.75 24.60 5.37
C TYR A 226 -2.16 23.88 6.58
N ASP A 227 -2.95 23.03 7.22
CA ASP A 227 -2.50 22.05 8.19
C ASP A 227 -3.01 20.66 7.79
N LEU A 228 -2.45 19.61 8.37
CA LEU A 228 -2.97 18.26 8.17
C LEU A 228 -4.42 18.19 8.67
N ALA A 229 -5.31 17.67 7.84
CA ALA A 229 -6.67 17.39 8.27
C ALA A 229 -6.62 16.31 9.35
N LYS A 230 -7.48 16.42 10.37
CA LYS A 230 -7.59 15.43 11.46
C LYS A 230 -8.06 14.03 10.98
N SER A 231 -8.49 13.89 9.71
CA SER A 231 -9.06 12.64 9.21
C SER A 231 -7.99 11.64 8.74
N GLU A 232 -7.73 10.68 9.64
CA GLU A 232 -7.74 9.24 9.37
C GLU A 232 -6.86 8.70 8.25
N VAL A 233 -5.54 8.72 8.45
CA VAL A 233 -4.73 7.61 7.92
C VAL A 233 -3.82 6.96 8.95
N GLU A 234 -3.50 7.65 10.05
CA GLU A 234 -2.69 7.07 11.12
C GLU A 234 -3.40 6.00 11.96
N SER A 235 -4.73 5.86 11.87
CA SER A 235 -5.50 5.03 12.81
C SER A 235 -6.38 3.96 12.19
N ILE A 236 -6.20 3.60 10.92
CA ILE A 236 -6.82 2.35 10.44
C ILE A 236 -5.92 1.19 10.86
N SER A 237 -5.81 1.00 12.17
CA SER A 237 -5.85 -0.32 12.76
C SER A 237 -7.16 -0.93 12.26
N TYR A 238 -7.12 -1.64 11.13
CA TYR A 238 -8.23 -2.53 10.83
C TYR A 238 -8.26 -3.50 11.99
N ASP A 239 -9.26 -3.34 12.84
CA ASP A 239 -9.53 -4.34 13.84
C ASP A 239 -10.12 -5.55 13.11
N LEU A 240 -9.24 -6.28 12.42
CA LEU A 240 -9.56 -7.52 11.74
C LEU A 240 -10.06 -8.58 12.73
N LYS A 241 -10.00 -8.30 14.04
CA LYS A 241 -10.55 -9.16 15.10
C LYS A 241 -12.03 -8.87 15.39
N HIS A 242 -12.57 -7.74 14.93
CA HIS A 242 -13.96 -7.36 15.17
C HIS A 242 -14.66 -7.08 13.84
N MET A 243 -15.40 -8.07 13.35
CA MET A 243 -16.41 -7.90 12.31
C MET A 243 -17.79 -7.75 12.96
N ASP A 244 -18.65 -6.93 12.36
CA ASP A 244 -20.04 -6.77 12.80
C ASP A 244 -20.80 -8.10 12.64
N ASP A 245 -21.72 -8.39 13.57
CA ASP A 245 -22.50 -9.64 13.59
C ASP A 245 -23.30 -9.81 12.29
N SER A 246 -23.77 -8.70 11.71
CA SER A 246 -24.46 -8.67 10.42
C SER A 246 -23.64 -9.28 9.27
N VAL A 247 -22.31 -9.15 9.30
CA VAL A 247 -21.41 -9.73 8.29
C VAL A 247 -21.35 -11.24 8.43
N TYR A 248 -21.34 -11.75 9.66
CA TYR A 248 -21.37 -13.19 9.90
C TYR A 248 -22.70 -13.81 9.46
N ASP A 249 -23.82 -13.10 9.66
CA ASP A 249 -25.14 -13.53 9.20
C ASP A 249 -25.19 -13.64 7.67
N ASP A 250 -24.69 -12.62 6.94
CA ASP A 250 -24.61 -12.64 5.47
C ASP A 250 -23.75 -13.81 4.95
N ILE A 251 -22.58 -14.04 5.56
CA ILE A 251 -21.69 -15.16 5.19
C ILE A 251 -22.35 -16.51 5.48
N CYS A 252 -23.00 -16.63 6.63
CA CYS A 252 -23.71 -17.85 7.01
C CYS A 252 -24.86 -18.15 6.04
N TYR A 253 -25.58 -17.12 5.58
CA TYR A 253 -26.67 -17.27 4.62
C TYR A 253 -26.17 -17.69 3.23
N GLU A 254 -25.10 -17.07 2.73
CA GLU A 254 -24.61 -17.27 1.36
C GLU A 254 -23.74 -18.54 1.19
N ILE A 255 -22.93 -18.90 2.20
CA ILE A 255 -21.93 -19.97 2.09
C ILE A 255 -22.09 -21.04 3.18
N GLY A 256 -22.54 -20.63 4.37
CA GLY A 256 -22.83 -21.53 5.47
C GLY A 256 -22.01 -21.27 6.73
N GLN A 257 -22.52 -21.78 7.86
CA GLN A 257 -21.95 -21.61 9.19
C GLN A 257 -20.49 -22.10 9.30
N TRP A 258 -20.11 -23.12 8.53
CA TRP A 258 -18.76 -23.68 8.55
C TRP A 258 -17.68 -22.65 8.21
N VAL A 259 -17.96 -21.68 7.32
CA VAL A 259 -17.02 -20.58 7.01
C VAL A 259 -16.89 -19.64 8.19
N VAL A 260 -18.01 -19.30 8.83
CA VAL A 260 -18.04 -18.43 10.02
C VAL A 260 -17.24 -19.05 11.16
N ASP A 261 -17.36 -20.37 11.35
CA ASP A 261 -16.62 -21.08 12.39
C ASP A 261 -15.11 -21.01 12.15
N ILE A 262 -14.66 -21.23 10.90
CA ILE A 262 -13.25 -21.07 10.50
C ILE A 262 -12.76 -19.63 10.75
N MET A 263 -13.55 -18.62 10.35
CA MET A 263 -13.18 -17.21 10.57
C MET A 263 -13.08 -16.84 12.05
N LYS A 264 -13.87 -17.48 12.93
CA LYS A 264 -13.77 -17.26 14.38
C LYS A 264 -12.52 -17.89 14.98
N GLU A 265 -11.96 -18.90 14.33
CA GLU A 265 -10.70 -19.55 14.73
C GLU A 265 -9.46 -18.88 14.15
N ASP A 266 -9.62 -18.08 13.09
CA ASP A 266 -8.54 -17.33 12.44
C ASP A 266 -7.85 -16.38 13.43
N LYS A 267 -6.53 -16.55 13.58
CA LYS A 267 -5.72 -15.75 14.52
C LYS A 267 -4.77 -14.83 13.77
N PHE A 268 -4.76 -13.58 14.20
CA PHE A 268 -3.78 -12.60 13.76
C PHE A 268 -2.36 -13.08 14.07
N ILE A 269 -1.49 -13.10 13.05
CA ILE A 269 -0.10 -13.54 13.19
C ILE A 269 0.76 -12.32 13.53
N GLU A 270 1.31 -12.29 14.74
CA GLU A 270 2.16 -11.18 15.19
C GLU A 270 3.42 -11.06 14.34
N GLY A 271 3.70 -9.84 13.87
CA GLY A 271 4.87 -9.57 13.04
C GLY A 271 4.80 -10.09 11.60
N LEU A 272 3.64 -10.57 11.11
CA LEU A 272 3.52 -10.95 9.71
C LEU A 272 3.58 -9.72 8.78
N SER A 273 4.58 -9.66 7.90
CA SER A 273 4.75 -8.57 6.93
C SER A 273 5.56 -9.03 5.74
N ILE A 274 5.22 -8.56 4.54
CA ILE A 274 6.02 -8.77 3.32
C ILE A 274 7.44 -8.16 3.42
N MET A 275 7.67 -7.29 4.40
CA MET A 275 8.96 -6.66 4.65
C MET A 275 9.88 -7.53 5.51
N ASN A 276 9.31 -8.54 6.18
CA ASN A 276 10.07 -9.46 7.00
C ASN A 276 10.64 -10.55 6.12
N PHE A 277 11.95 -10.49 5.92
CA PHE A 277 12.69 -11.58 5.32
C PHE A 277 12.72 -12.75 6.32
N ASP A 278 12.50 -13.95 5.80
CA ASP A 278 12.83 -15.19 6.48
C ASP A 278 14.24 -15.08 7.09
N SER A 279 14.40 -15.56 8.33
CA SER A 279 15.68 -15.50 9.05
C SER A 279 16.83 -16.18 8.31
N ASP A 280 16.52 -17.17 7.48
CA ASP A 280 17.48 -17.94 6.71
C ASP A 280 17.87 -17.24 5.40
N ILE A 281 17.12 -16.20 5.00
CA ILE A 281 17.42 -15.40 3.81
C ILE A 281 18.51 -14.38 4.15
N LYS A 282 19.68 -14.56 3.50
CA LYS A 282 20.81 -13.64 3.60
C LYS A 282 20.45 -12.24 3.10
N LYS A 283 20.27 -11.31 4.02
CA LYS A 283 19.98 -9.90 3.71
C LYS A 283 21.16 -9.25 2.95
N PRO A 284 20.89 -8.56 1.83
CA PRO A 284 21.88 -7.73 1.17
C PRO A 284 22.38 -6.59 2.05
N ILE A 285 23.62 -6.17 1.85
CA ILE A 285 24.29 -5.17 2.70
C ILE A 285 23.62 -3.79 2.72
N TRP A 286 22.77 -3.49 1.74
CA TRP A 286 22.03 -2.22 1.67
C TRP A 286 20.71 -2.23 2.46
N ILE A 287 20.25 -3.39 2.94
CA ILE A 287 19.00 -3.55 3.72
C ILE A 287 19.28 -3.52 5.24
N GLY A 288 20.51 -3.79 5.68
CA GLY A 288 20.88 -3.75 7.10
C GLY A 288 21.23 -2.34 7.61
N LYS A 289 20.78 -2.02 8.84
CA LYS A 289 21.57 -1.13 9.72
C LYS A 289 22.97 -1.73 9.77
N LYS A 290 24.01 -0.92 9.58
CA LYS A 290 25.39 -1.40 9.79
C LYS A 290 25.45 -2.02 11.20
N PRO A 291 26.26 -3.07 11.42
CA PRO A 291 26.69 -3.38 12.77
C PRO A 291 27.30 -2.13 13.43
#